data_AF-A0A656Z4Z0-F1
#
_entry.id   AF-A0A656Z4Z0-F1
#
_cell.length_a   1.000
_cell.length_b   1.000
_cell.length_c   1.000
_cell.angle_alpha   90.00
_cell.angle_beta   90.00
_cell.angle_gamma   90.00
#
_symmetry.space_group_name_H-M   'P 1'
#
loop_
_entity.id
_entity.type
_entity.pdbx_description
1 polymer ?
#
loop_
_entity_poly.entity_id
_entity_poly.type
_entity_poly.pdbx_seq_one_letter_code
_entity_poly.pdbx_strand_id
1 'polypeptide(L)'
;KSTHPKERRKKGSWRFLFRSDSVALNLVATVAASKDRAKGIDRFSEASLLDRWLCEAELPPLAGSVTDEELAKTKSLREAIFRLADNRINHSEISASDIALINAHARSGMPVLRIACDGCSTEPPDAAEMNEILGLIARDAIDVF
;
A
#
# COMPACT_ATOMS: atom_id res chain seq x y z
N LYS A 1 -9.93 32.35 -34.93
CA LYS A 1 -10.27 31.01 -34.40
C LYS A 1 -8.97 30.38 -33.90
N SER A 2 -8.78 30.33 -32.59
CA SER A 2 -7.57 29.83 -31.95
C SER A 2 -7.68 28.32 -31.79
N THR A 3 -6.79 27.56 -32.41
CA THR A 3 -6.71 26.10 -32.29
C THR A 3 -5.66 25.80 -31.23
N HIS A 4 -6.11 25.48 -30.01
CA HIS A 4 -5.22 24.96 -28.96
C HIS A 4 -4.52 23.69 -29.46
N PRO A 5 -3.18 23.57 -29.34
CA PRO A 5 -2.50 22.33 -29.69
C PRO A 5 -2.92 21.24 -28.69
N LYS A 6 -3.43 20.12 -29.22
CA LYS A 6 -3.67 18.91 -28.43
C LYS A 6 -2.33 18.46 -27.83
N GLU A 7 -2.24 18.52 -26.51
CA GLU A 7 -1.11 18.07 -25.74
C GLU A 7 -0.81 16.60 -26.08
N ARG A 8 0.42 16.36 -26.57
CA ARG A 8 0.86 15.02 -26.98
C ARG A 8 1.01 14.19 -25.70
N ARG A 9 0.10 13.22 -25.46
CA ARG A 9 0.24 12.22 -24.37
C ARG A 9 1.66 11.64 -24.39
N LYS A 10 2.44 11.91 -23.35
CA LYS A 10 3.78 11.32 -23.17
C LYS A 10 3.68 9.78 -23.18
N LYS A 11 4.57 9.14 -23.94
CA LYS A 11 4.78 7.68 -23.92
C LYS A 11 5.00 7.23 -22.46
N GLY A 12 4.18 6.32 -21.95
CA GLY A 12 4.48 5.54 -20.74
C GLY A 12 3.98 6.06 -19.39
N SER A 13 3.01 6.97 -19.32
CA SER A 13 2.39 7.36 -18.04
C SER A 13 1.53 6.21 -17.46
N TRP A 14 2.12 5.32 -16.65
CA TRP A 14 1.34 4.40 -15.82
C TRP A 14 0.89 5.11 -14.53
N ARG A 15 -0.21 4.64 -13.96
CA ARG A 15 -0.75 5.10 -12.68
C ARG A 15 -0.91 3.91 -11.75
N PHE A 16 -0.90 4.16 -10.44
CA PHE A 16 -1.29 3.14 -9.49
C PHE A 16 -2.77 2.82 -9.67
N LEU A 17 -3.12 1.55 -9.43
CA LEU A 17 -4.47 1.05 -9.57
C LEU A 17 -4.98 0.69 -8.18
N PHE A 18 -6.05 1.36 -7.77
CA PHE A 18 -6.80 1.04 -6.56
C PHE A 18 -8.08 0.34 -7.01
N ARG A 19 -8.16 -0.97 -6.76
CA ARG A 19 -9.17 -1.89 -7.31
C ARG A 19 -10.14 -2.41 -6.25
N SER A 20 -9.81 -2.22 -4.98
CA SER A 20 -10.60 -2.64 -3.83
C SER A 20 -10.67 -1.51 -2.80
N ASP A 21 -11.63 -1.60 -1.89
CA ASP A 21 -11.68 -0.73 -0.71
C ASP A 21 -10.62 -1.11 0.34
N SER A 22 -10.00 -2.30 0.22
CA SER A 22 -8.86 -2.73 1.03
C SER A 22 -7.55 -2.11 0.54
N VAL A 23 -6.84 -1.43 1.43
CA VAL A 23 -5.50 -0.88 1.15
C VAL A 23 -4.44 -1.97 1.01
N ALA A 24 -4.57 -3.09 1.73
CA ALA A 24 -3.69 -4.25 1.64
C ALA A 24 -3.74 -4.88 0.24
N LEU A 25 -4.93 -5.08 -0.32
CA LEU A 25 -5.09 -5.62 -1.67
C LEU A 25 -4.62 -4.61 -2.73
N ASN A 26 -4.85 -3.31 -2.52
CA ASN A 26 -4.30 -2.26 -3.38
C ASN A 26 -2.76 -2.25 -3.37
N LEU A 27 -2.13 -2.48 -2.21
CA LEU A 27 -0.68 -2.63 -2.10
C LEU A 27 -0.20 -3.86 -2.89
N VAL A 28 -0.88 -4.99 -2.80
CA VAL A 28 -0.56 -6.20 -3.59
C VAL A 28 -0.63 -5.93 -5.09
N ALA A 29 -1.58 -5.11 -5.53
CA ALA A 29 -1.77 -4.72 -6.94
C ALA A 29 -0.65 -3.83 -7.50
N THR A 30 0.28 -3.36 -6.66
CA THR A 30 1.47 -2.60 -7.11
C THR A 30 2.51 -3.46 -7.82
N VAL A 31 2.33 -4.78 -7.90
CA VAL A 31 3.08 -5.63 -8.83
C VAL A 31 2.14 -5.96 -9.98
N ALA A 32 2.47 -5.45 -11.17
CA ALA A 32 1.67 -5.70 -12.35
C ALA A 32 1.95 -7.11 -12.89
N ALA A 33 1.13 -8.08 -12.49
CA ALA A 33 1.08 -9.43 -13.04
C ALA A 33 -0.37 -9.93 -13.07
N SER A 34 -0.79 -10.54 -14.19
CA SER A 34 -2.15 -11.12 -14.30
C SER A 34 -2.21 -12.59 -13.89
N LYS A 35 -1.08 -13.32 -13.84
CA LYS A 35 -1.05 -14.78 -13.60
C LYS A 35 0.24 -15.31 -12.94
N ASP A 36 1.39 -14.68 -13.17
CA ASP A 36 2.68 -15.13 -12.66
C ASP A 36 3.34 -13.98 -11.90
N ARG A 37 3.35 -14.09 -10.57
CA ARG A 37 3.93 -13.08 -9.68
C ARG A 37 5.41 -12.88 -9.94
N ALA A 38 6.16 -13.94 -10.27
CA ALA A 38 7.59 -13.87 -10.51
C ALA A 38 7.95 -13.09 -11.78
N LYS A 39 7.03 -13.01 -12.74
CA LYS A 39 7.16 -12.19 -13.96
C LYS A 39 6.53 -10.80 -13.83
N GLY A 40 6.04 -10.46 -12.64
CA GLY A 40 5.39 -9.18 -12.39
C GLY A 40 6.35 -8.00 -12.45
N ILE A 41 5.85 -6.88 -12.93
CA ILE A 41 6.60 -5.61 -12.90
C ILE A 41 6.34 -4.96 -11.55
N ASP A 42 7.35 -4.91 -10.70
CA ASP A 42 7.32 -4.18 -9.43
C ASP A 42 7.26 -2.67 -9.70
N ARG A 43 6.18 -2.01 -9.26
CA ARG A 43 6.01 -0.56 -9.42
C ARG A 43 6.75 0.26 -8.37
N PHE A 44 7.38 -0.36 -7.37
CA PHE A 44 8.24 0.31 -6.42
C PHE A 44 9.72 0.06 -6.74
N SER A 45 10.19 0.54 -7.89
CA SER A 45 11.61 0.45 -8.25
C SER A 45 12.51 1.36 -7.41
N GLU A 46 11.94 2.36 -6.74
CA GLU A 46 12.63 3.38 -5.94
C GLU A 46 11.69 3.90 -4.83
N ALA A 47 12.27 4.46 -3.76
CA ALA A 47 11.54 4.91 -2.58
C ALA A 47 10.51 6.02 -2.87
N SER A 48 10.81 6.93 -3.80
CA SER A 48 9.91 8.00 -4.25
C SER A 48 8.59 7.49 -4.83
N LEU A 49 8.57 6.28 -5.41
CA LEU A 49 7.34 5.69 -5.94
C LEU A 49 6.45 5.15 -4.83
N LEU A 50 7.04 4.67 -3.73
CA LEU A 50 6.28 4.31 -2.54
C LEU A 50 5.72 5.57 -1.87
N ASP A 51 6.51 6.62 -1.71
CA ASP A 51 6.05 7.91 -1.17
C ASP A 51 4.83 8.45 -1.93
N ARG A 52 4.94 8.46 -3.27
CA ARG A 52 3.84 8.82 -4.15
C ARG A 52 2.62 7.92 -3.98
N TRP A 53 2.81 6.61 -3.82
CA TRP A 53 1.71 5.67 -3.63
C TRP A 53 1.00 5.88 -2.30
N LEU A 54 1.72 6.14 -1.21
CA LEU A 54 1.14 6.46 0.10
C LEU A 54 0.21 7.67 0.00
N CYS A 55 0.66 8.72 -0.70
CA CYS A 55 -0.16 9.89 -0.99
C CYS A 55 -1.40 9.55 -1.85
N GLU A 56 -1.22 8.79 -2.95
CA GLU A 56 -2.33 8.41 -3.85
C GLU A 56 -3.32 7.41 -3.20
N ALA A 57 -2.88 6.69 -2.16
CA ALA A 57 -3.69 5.77 -1.36
C ALA A 57 -4.47 6.47 -0.23
N GLU A 58 -4.34 7.80 -0.11
CA GLU A 58 -4.99 8.62 0.92
C GLU A 58 -4.63 8.16 2.35
N LEU A 59 -3.43 7.62 2.53
CA LEU A 59 -2.90 7.26 3.84
C LEU A 59 -2.41 8.51 4.59
N PRO A 60 -2.31 8.46 5.94
CA PRO A 60 -1.74 9.55 6.71
C PRO A 60 -0.37 9.97 6.16
N PRO A 61 -0.06 11.28 6.14
CA PRO A 61 1.20 11.76 5.61
C PRO A 61 2.35 11.14 6.40
N LEU A 62 3.43 10.77 5.72
CA LEU A 62 4.62 10.23 6.38
C LEU A 62 5.39 11.37 7.09
N ALA A 63 5.87 11.13 8.31
CA ALA A 63 6.63 12.11 9.09
C ALA A 63 8.00 12.48 8.48
N GLY A 64 8.49 11.68 7.53
CA GLY A 64 9.71 11.92 6.77
C GLY A 64 9.61 11.42 5.34
N SER A 65 10.75 11.28 4.67
CA SER A 65 10.83 10.67 3.33
C SER A 65 11.04 9.17 3.44
N VAL A 66 10.43 8.41 2.53
CA VAL A 66 10.65 6.97 2.43
C VAL A 66 12.13 6.65 2.19
N THR A 67 12.67 5.76 3.01
CA THR A 67 14.01 5.19 2.89
C THR A 67 13.99 3.85 2.14
N ASP A 68 15.16 3.41 1.66
CA ASP A 68 15.30 2.10 1.00
C ASP A 68 14.97 0.93 1.94
N GLU A 69 15.22 1.09 3.25
CA GLU A 69 14.88 0.09 4.27
C GLU A 69 13.37 -0.04 4.42
N GLU A 70 12.65 1.08 4.48
CA GLU A 70 11.20 1.12 4.56
C GLU A 70 10.54 0.58 3.29
N LEU A 71 11.13 0.88 2.14
CA LEU A 71 10.73 0.28 0.87
C LEU A 71 10.88 -1.26 0.93
N ALA A 72 12.00 -1.78 1.43
CA ALA A 72 12.21 -3.23 1.57
C ALA A 72 11.21 -3.88 2.54
N LYS A 73 10.90 -3.23 3.67
CA LYS A 73 9.86 -3.67 4.63
C LYS A 73 8.48 -3.70 3.97
N THR A 74 8.12 -2.65 3.24
CA THR A 74 6.85 -2.56 2.52
C THR A 74 6.71 -3.67 1.49
N LYS A 75 7.75 -3.94 0.69
CA LYS A 75 7.76 -5.05 -0.26
C LYS A 75 7.62 -6.39 0.43
N SER A 76 8.30 -6.59 1.55
CA SER A 76 8.23 -7.84 2.33
C SER A 76 6.81 -8.10 2.83
N LEU A 77 6.16 -7.08 3.40
CA LEU A 77 4.76 -7.17 3.82
C LEU A 77 3.83 -7.43 2.62
N ARG A 78 4.01 -6.71 1.51
CA ARG A 78 3.25 -6.89 0.27
C ARG A 78 3.31 -8.33 -0.23
N GLU A 79 4.49 -8.93 -0.29
CA GLU A 79 4.64 -10.30 -0.79
C GLU A 79 4.08 -11.35 0.18
N ALA A 80 4.13 -11.11 1.49
CA ALA A 80 3.47 -11.98 2.47
C ALA A 80 1.94 -11.95 2.32
N ILE A 81 1.35 -10.77 2.15
CA ILE A 81 -0.10 -10.62 1.89
C ILE A 81 -0.48 -11.29 0.56
N PHE A 82 0.33 -11.10 -0.49
CA PHE A 82 0.11 -11.78 -1.77
C PHE A 82 0.13 -13.30 -1.62
N ARG A 83 1.16 -13.88 -0.98
CA ARG A 83 1.27 -15.33 -0.77
C ARG A 83 0.12 -15.88 0.06
N LEU A 84 -0.33 -15.16 1.10
CA LEU A 84 -1.50 -15.53 1.87
C LEU A 84 -2.76 -15.60 0.99
N ALA A 85 -3.00 -14.57 0.19
CA ALA A 85 -4.15 -14.52 -0.72
C ALA A 85 -4.10 -15.64 -1.77
N ASP A 86 -2.94 -15.82 -2.41
CA ASP A 86 -2.74 -16.80 -3.47
C ASP A 86 -2.86 -18.25 -2.94
N ASN A 87 -2.25 -18.55 -1.79
CA ASN A 87 -2.37 -19.88 -1.18
C ASN A 87 -3.81 -20.18 -0.75
N ARG A 88 -4.55 -19.18 -0.25
CA ARG A 88 -5.96 -19.35 0.11
C ARG A 88 -6.83 -19.62 -1.11
N ILE A 89 -6.64 -18.88 -2.21
CA ILE A 89 -7.39 -19.08 -3.47
C ILE A 89 -7.11 -20.46 -4.06
N ASN A 90 -5.86 -20.91 -4.00
CA ASN A 90 -5.45 -22.21 -4.55
C ASN A 90 -5.61 -23.39 -3.58
N HIS A 91 -6.14 -23.17 -2.37
CA HIS A 91 -6.26 -24.18 -1.30
C HIS A 91 -4.93 -24.87 -0.94
N SER A 92 -3.83 -24.12 -1.01
CA SER A 92 -2.48 -24.56 -0.65
C SER A 92 -2.17 -24.31 0.83
N GLU A 93 -1.07 -24.89 1.31
CA GLU A 93 -0.59 -24.66 2.68
C GLU A 93 -0.24 -23.19 2.92
N ILE A 94 -0.71 -22.64 4.04
CA ILE A 94 -0.44 -21.25 4.43
C ILE A 94 0.84 -21.22 5.27
N SER A 95 1.77 -20.35 4.88
CA SER A 95 3.05 -20.18 5.56
C SER A 95 2.88 -19.52 6.93
N ALA A 96 3.31 -20.21 7.98
CA ALA A 96 3.34 -19.67 9.34
C ALA A 96 4.26 -18.44 9.48
N SER A 97 5.34 -18.36 8.69
CA SER A 97 6.24 -17.20 8.71
C SER A 97 5.62 -15.96 8.07
N ASP A 98 4.82 -16.12 7.01
CA ASP A 98 4.07 -15.01 6.42
C ASP A 98 2.99 -14.49 7.38
N ILE A 99 2.27 -15.40 8.06
CA ILE A 99 1.33 -15.04 9.13
C ILE A 99 2.04 -14.27 10.25
N ALA A 100 3.20 -14.76 10.71
CA ALA A 100 3.96 -14.10 11.77
C ALA A 100 4.43 -12.70 11.36
N LEU A 101 4.84 -12.52 10.10
CA LEU A 101 5.26 -11.22 9.56
C LEU A 101 4.10 -10.21 9.53
N ILE A 102 2.94 -10.62 9.01
CA ILE A 102 1.74 -9.77 8.98
C ILE A 102 1.34 -9.37 10.41
N ASN A 103 1.28 -10.35 11.31
CA ASN A 103 0.96 -10.10 12.72
C ASN A 103 1.99 -9.21 13.42
N ALA A 104 3.27 -9.29 13.07
CA ALA A 104 4.29 -8.41 13.63
C ALA A 104 4.07 -6.96 13.23
N HIS A 105 3.77 -6.69 11.95
CA HIS A 105 3.42 -5.33 11.49
C HIS A 105 2.11 -4.84 12.12
N ALA A 106 1.09 -5.69 12.22
CA ALA A 106 -0.20 -5.32 12.82
C ALA A 106 -0.11 -4.98 14.33
N ARG A 107 1.00 -5.29 15.01
CA ARG A 107 1.26 -4.89 16.40
C ARG A 107 1.87 -3.49 16.54
N SER A 108 2.33 -2.88 15.46
CA SER A 108 2.89 -1.51 15.48
C SER A 108 1.87 -0.48 15.97
N GLY A 109 2.32 0.73 16.29
CA GLY A 109 1.42 1.85 16.62
C GLY A 109 0.36 2.13 15.54
N MET A 110 -0.64 2.93 15.89
CA MET A 110 -1.66 3.41 14.96
C MET A 110 -1.57 4.93 14.87
N PRO A 111 -1.73 5.51 13.66
CA PRO A 111 -1.89 6.95 13.52
C PRO A 111 -3.04 7.44 14.40
N VAL A 112 -2.79 8.50 15.17
CA VAL A 112 -3.77 9.02 16.15
C VAL A 112 -4.93 9.69 15.42
N LEU A 113 -6.15 9.18 15.63
CA LEU A 113 -7.37 9.81 15.15
C LEU A 113 -7.90 10.80 16.19
N ARG A 114 -8.37 11.96 15.73
CA ARG A 114 -9.01 12.98 16.58
C ARG A 114 -10.37 13.37 16.02
N ILE A 115 -11.33 13.60 16.90
CA ILE A 115 -12.61 14.20 16.53
C ILE A 115 -12.41 15.71 16.36
N ALA A 116 -12.96 16.28 15.29
CA ALA A 116 -12.92 17.70 15.04
C ALA A 116 -13.80 18.48 16.02
N CYS A 117 -13.60 19.79 16.09
CA CYS A 117 -14.32 20.66 17.02
C CYS A 117 -15.83 20.76 16.76
N ASP A 118 -16.32 20.30 15.61
CA ASP A 118 -17.75 20.18 15.29
C ASP A 118 -18.42 18.95 15.96
N GLY A 119 -17.63 18.06 16.56
CA GLY A 119 -18.10 16.83 17.19
C GLY A 119 -18.69 15.80 16.22
N CYS A 120 -18.55 16.00 14.91
CA CYS A 120 -19.19 15.19 13.88
C CYS A 120 -18.22 14.69 12.81
N SER A 121 -17.10 15.39 12.59
CA SER A 121 -16.05 15.00 11.65
C SER A 121 -14.77 14.61 12.37
N THR A 122 -13.85 13.97 11.65
CA THR A 122 -12.49 13.68 12.14
C THR A 122 -11.52 14.75 11.66
N GLU A 123 -10.58 15.13 12.51
CA GLU A 123 -9.44 15.93 12.04
C GLU A 123 -8.58 15.10 11.09
N PRO A 124 -7.94 15.73 10.09
CA PRO A 124 -6.90 15.07 9.32
C PRO A 124 -5.84 14.51 10.27
N PRO A 125 -5.38 13.26 10.08
CA PRO A 125 -4.37 12.67 10.93
C PRO A 125 -3.05 13.45 10.82
N ASP A 126 -2.35 13.57 11.94
CA ASP A 126 -0.98 14.08 11.96
C ASP A 126 -0.07 13.14 11.16
N ALA A 127 1.16 13.60 10.89
CA ALA A 127 2.15 12.78 10.22
C ALA A 127 2.45 11.51 11.03
N ALA A 128 2.46 10.37 10.35
CA ALA A 128 2.65 9.05 10.94
C ALA A 128 4.05 8.50 10.63
N GLU A 129 4.55 7.63 11.49
CA GLU A 129 5.75 6.86 11.23
C GLU A 129 5.45 5.71 10.25
N MET A 130 6.44 5.30 9.44
CA MET A 130 6.24 4.21 8.47
C MET A 130 5.74 2.92 9.14
N ASN A 131 6.21 2.61 10.34
CA ASN A 131 5.75 1.41 11.06
C ASN A 131 4.26 1.46 11.39
N GLU A 132 3.69 2.65 11.62
CA GLU A 132 2.27 2.83 11.89
C GLU A 132 1.44 2.68 10.60
N ILE A 133 1.94 3.22 9.49
CA ILE A 133 1.35 3.04 8.16
C ILE A 133 1.34 1.55 7.77
N LEU A 134 2.46 0.85 7.92
CA LEU A 134 2.53 -0.59 7.67
C LEU A 134 1.63 -1.39 8.62
N GLY A 135 1.48 -0.92 9.87
CA GLY A 135 0.55 -1.50 10.83
C GLY A 135 -0.91 -1.35 10.40
N LEU A 136 -1.28 -0.20 9.84
CA LEU A 136 -2.62 0.04 9.27
C LEU A 136 -2.89 -0.92 8.11
N ILE A 137 -1.94 -1.05 7.17
CA ILE A 137 -2.06 -1.96 6.03
C ILE A 137 -2.14 -3.43 6.49
N ALA A 138 -1.35 -3.83 7.48
CA ALA A 138 -1.36 -5.19 8.00
C ALA A 138 -2.67 -5.54 8.71
N ARG A 139 -3.30 -4.59 9.42
CA ARG A 139 -4.61 -4.76 10.03
C ARG A 139 -5.72 -4.88 8.98
N ASP A 140 -5.69 -4.05 7.95
CA ASP A 140 -6.61 -4.17 6.81
C ASP A 140 -6.47 -5.55 6.14
N ALA A 141 -5.24 -6.09 6.01
CA ALA A 141 -5.04 -7.45 5.53
C ALA A 141 -5.67 -8.51 6.44
N ILE A 142 -5.61 -8.34 7.76
CA ILE A 142 -6.26 -9.23 8.73
C ILE A 142 -7.78 -9.17 8.60
N ASP A 143 -8.36 -7.98 8.43
CA ASP A 143 -9.81 -7.81 8.28
C ASP A 143 -10.36 -8.42 6.98
N VAL A 144 -9.53 -8.51 5.93
CA VAL A 144 -9.88 -9.13 4.64
C VAL A 144 -9.89 -10.66 4.71
N PHE A 145 -9.08 -11.29 5.56
CA PHE A 145 -8.84 -12.75 5.56
C PHE A 145 -9.40 -13.47 6.79
#